data_AF-A0A5C8L5J3-F1
#
_entry.id   AF-A0A5C8L5J3-F1
#
_cell.length_a   1.000
_cell.length_b   1.000
_cell.length_c   1.000
_cell.angle_alpha   90.00
_cell.angle_beta   90.00
_cell.angle_gamma   90.00
#
_symmetry.space_group_name_H-M   'P 1'
#
loop_
_entity.id
_entity.type
_entity.pdbx_description
1 polymer ?
#
loop_
_entity_poly.entity_id
_entity_poly.type
_entity_poly.pdbx_seq_one_letter_code
_entity_poly.pdbx_strand_id
1 'polypeptide(L)'
;MDELDLLRKDWKNQEENLPHFKAEQLYKMLLKKSSSIVKWIFIISLIELSFGILMNVLFMDDQFWKEVDTIHLKTATIVIYIISYIITGAFIVIFYKRYRKISAADSSFHLMKNILKTRRVVKYYIIYILASSGITMMLFYIYTLKYTPAISQNLEDTSWFTIIGIGLICILVLLLFLWGVYSLLYGILLKKLLRNYKELKNLNF
;
A
#
# COMPACT_ATOMS: atom_id res chain seq x y z
N MET A 1 -13.92 49.87 42.01
CA MET A 1 -13.91 48.57 41.31
C MET A 1 -12.73 48.63 40.38
N ASP A 2 -11.71 47.82 40.66
CA ASP A 2 -10.41 47.91 40.00
C ASP A 2 -10.51 47.33 38.59
N GLU A 3 -9.91 47.99 37.61
CA GLU A 3 -9.84 47.52 36.21
C GLU A 3 -9.24 46.10 36.09
N LEU A 4 -8.43 45.71 37.08
CA LEU A 4 -7.90 44.36 37.27
C LEU A 4 -8.97 43.31 37.56
N ASP A 5 -10.04 43.66 38.28
CA ASP A 5 -11.15 42.73 38.55
C ASP A 5 -12.00 42.47 37.31
N LEU A 6 -12.14 43.47 36.42
CA LEU A 6 -12.78 43.31 35.12
C LEU A 6 -11.97 42.38 34.22
N LEU A 7 -10.65 42.62 34.11
CA LEU A 7 -9.75 41.76 33.34
C LEU A 7 -9.70 40.32 33.88
N ARG A 8 -9.73 40.15 35.21
CA ARG A 8 -9.77 38.82 35.84
C ARG A 8 -11.08 38.08 35.54
N LYS A 9 -12.19 38.80 35.48
CA LYS A 9 -13.52 38.25 35.17
C LYS A 9 -13.62 37.87 33.69
N ASP A 10 -13.10 38.71 32.80
CA ASP A 10 -13.03 38.43 31.37
C ASP A 10 -12.08 37.27 31.05
N TRP A 11 -10.95 37.16 31.75
CA TRP A 11 -10.05 36.02 31.64
C TRP A 11 -10.72 34.70 32.04
N LYS A 12 -11.49 34.71 33.14
CA LYS A 12 -12.28 33.56 33.59
C LYS A 12 -13.36 33.17 32.59
N ASN A 13 -14.03 34.16 31.98
CA ASN A 13 -15.05 33.94 30.97
C ASN A 13 -14.48 33.46 29.62
N GLN A 14 -13.21 33.76 29.32
CA GLN A 14 -12.50 33.24 28.15
C GLN A 14 -12.09 31.78 28.31
N GLU A 15 -11.73 31.33 29.52
CA GLU A 15 -11.49 29.90 29.80
C GLU A 15 -12.76 29.06 29.61
N GLU A 16 -13.92 29.59 29.97
CA GLU A 16 -15.24 28.94 29.81
C GLU A 16 -15.69 28.85 28.33
N ASN A 17 -15.19 29.75 27.47
CA ASN A 17 -15.55 29.85 26.04
C ASN A 17 -14.49 29.28 25.09
N LEU A 18 -13.37 28.77 25.59
CA LEU A 18 -12.52 27.89 24.79
C LEU A 18 -13.33 26.61 24.55
N PRO A 19 -13.43 26.09 23.31
CA PRO A 19 -14.07 24.82 23.09
C PRO A 19 -13.23 23.76 23.80
N HIS A 20 -13.55 23.50 25.07
CA HIS A 20 -13.07 22.38 25.85
C HIS A 20 -13.68 21.14 25.21
N PHE A 21 -13.13 20.75 24.05
CA PHE A 21 -13.29 19.42 23.53
C PHE A 21 -12.79 18.50 24.65
N LYS A 22 -13.72 17.92 25.42
CA LYS A 22 -13.40 16.90 26.42
C LYS A 22 -12.46 15.91 25.73
N ALA A 23 -11.34 15.59 26.37
CA ALA A 23 -10.33 14.71 25.79
C ALA A 23 -10.94 13.42 25.19
N GLU A 24 -12.04 12.93 25.78
CA GLU A 24 -12.87 11.82 25.30
C GLU A 24 -13.54 12.05 23.93
N GLN A 25 -14.03 13.26 23.64
CA GLN A 25 -14.62 13.60 22.34
C GLN A 25 -13.53 13.72 21.26
N LEU A 26 -12.41 14.37 21.57
CA LEU A 26 -11.26 14.46 20.65
C LEU A 26 -10.70 13.06 20.37
N TYR A 27 -10.64 12.22 21.39
CA TYR A 27 -10.30 10.82 21.33
C TYR A 27 -11.24 10.01 20.41
N LYS A 28 -12.57 10.13 20.58
CA LYS A 28 -13.56 9.48 19.69
C LYS A 28 -13.40 9.92 18.22
N MET A 29 -13.10 11.19 17.97
CA MET A 29 -12.88 11.70 16.61
C MET A 29 -11.61 11.16 15.96
N LEU A 30 -10.48 11.14 16.68
CA LEU A 30 -9.20 10.60 16.18
C LEU A 30 -9.27 9.10 15.90
N LEU A 31 -10.03 8.38 16.72
CA LEU A 31 -10.30 6.95 16.56
C LEU A 31 -11.14 6.67 15.31
N LYS A 32 -12.22 7.43 15.09
CA LYS A 32 -13.05 7.34 13.88
C LYS A 32 -12.25 7.65 12.61
N LYS A 33 -11.35 8.65 12.65
CA LYS A 33 -10.44 8.97 11.55
C LYS A 33 -9.48 7.83 11.24
N SER A 34 -8.90 7.20 12.25
CA SER A 34 -7.91 6.12 12.06
C SER A 34 -8.55 4.82 11.56
N SER A 35 -9.74 4.47 12.03
CA SER A 35 -10.53 3.36 11.49
C SER A 35 -10.93 3.60 10.03
N SER A 36 -11.28 4.85 9.68
CA SER A 36 -11.56 5.24 8.29
C SER A 36 -10.33 5.09 7.37
N ILE A 37 -9.12 5.43 7.84
CA ILE A 37 -7.88 5.21 7.08
C ILE A 37 -7.66 3.71 6.80
N VAL A 38 -7.90 2.85 7.79
CA VAL A 38 -7.79 1.39 7.59
C VAL A 38 -8.85 0.86 6.63
N LYS A 39 -10.07 1.42 6.66
CA LYS A 39 -11.11 1.11 5.67
C LYS A 39 -10.69 1.50 4.25
N TRP A 40 -10.11 2.68 4.08
CA TRP A 40 -9.58 3.12 2.78
C TRP A 40 -8.47 2.22 2.27
N ILE A 41 -7.55 1.79 3.14
CA ILE A 41 -6.50 0.85 2.75
C ILE A 41 -7.10 -0.50 2.31
N PHE A 42 -8.09 -1.02 3.03
CA PHE A 42 -8.79 -2.24 2.63
C PHE A 42 -9.50 -2.09 1.28
N ILE A 43 -10.18 -0.96 1.04
CA ILE A 43 -10.83 -0.65 -0.23
C ILE A 43 -9.79 -0.59 -1.36
N ILE A 44 -8.65 0.06 -1.16
CA ILE A 44 -7.59 0.14 -2.18
C ILE A 44 -7.06 -1.26 -2.51
N SER A 45 -6.81 -2.12 -1.51
CA SER A 45 -6.39 -3.50 -1.77
C SER A 45 -7.44 -4.32 -2.52
N LEU A 46 -8.73 -4.08 -2.25
CA LEU A 46 -9.81 -4.72 -2.97
C LEU A 46 -9.90 -4.23 -4.43
N ILE A 47 -9.74 -2.92 -4.65
CA ILE A 47 -9.67 -2.32 -5.98
C ILE A 47 -8.48 -2.89 -6.75
N GLU A 48 -7.32 -3.04 -6.11
CA GLU A 48 -6.11 -3.59 -6.75
C GLU A 48 -6.30 -5.04 -7.18
N LEU A 49 -6.92 -5.89 -6.35
CA LEU A 49 -7.27 -7.25 -6.75
C LEU A 49 -8.24 -7.25 -7.93
N SER A 50 -9.32 -6.47 -7.82
CA SER A 50 -10.32 -6.36 -8.89
C SER A 50 -9.70 -5.83 -10.18
N PHE A 51 -8.79 -4.87 -10.07
CA PHE A 51 -8.03 -4.32 -11.19
C PHE A 51 -7.13 -5.40 -11.78
N GLY A 52 -6.41 -6.18 -10.97
CA GLY A 52 -5.60 -7.31 -11.44
C GLY A 52 -6.40 -8.37 -12.19
N ILE A 53 -7.62 -8.68 -11.74
CA ILE A 53 -8.52 -9.62 -12.43
C ILE A 53 -9.08 -9.00 -13.71
N LEU A 54 -9.51 -7.74 -13.66
CA LEU A 54 -10.07 -7.02 -14.80
C LEU A 54 -9.02 -6.86 -15.91
N MET A 55 -7.79 -6.50 -15.55
CA MET A 55 -6.68 -6.41 -16.50
C MET A 55 -6.38 -7.78 -17.10
N ASN A 56 -6.47 -8.86 -16.32
CA ASN A 56 -6.33 -10.22 -16.85
C ASN A 56 -7.37 -10.51 -17.94
N VAL A 57 -8.65 -10.24 -17.67
CA VAL A 57 -9.74 -10.48 -18.62
C VAL A 57 -9.66 -9.59 -19.86
N LEU A 58 -9.23 -8.33 -19.71
CA LEU A 58 -9.16 -7.37 -20.81
C LEU A 58 -7.92 -7.53 -21.70
N PHE A 59 -6.78 -7.88 -21.11
CA PHE A 59 -5.48 -7.87 -21.81
C PHE A 59 -4.94 -9.27 -22.15
N MET A 60 -5.47 -10.34 -21.58
CA MET A 60 -5.08 -11.71 -21.95
C MET A 60 -5.97 -12.27 -23.06
N ASP A 61 -5.87 -11.67 -24.24
CA ASP A 61 -6.50 -12.21 -25.44
C ASP A 61 -5.68 -13.39 -26.02
N ASP A 62 -6.19 -13.98 -27.10
CA ASP A 62 -5.50 -15.08 -27.78
C ASP A 62 -4.14 -14.67 -28.36
N GLN A 63 -3.92 -13.39 -28.68
CA GLN A 63 -2.63 -12.89 -29.17
C GLN A 63 -1.59 -12.86 -28.05
N PHE A 64 -1.96 -12.35 -26.87
CA PHE A 64 -1.09 -12.38 -25.69
C PHE A 64 -0.65 -13.82 -25.36
N TRP A 65 -1.60 -14.76 -25.32
CA TRP A 65 -1.25 -16.15 -25.03
C TRP A 65 -0.38 -16.80 -26.09
N LYS A 66 -0.53 -16.42 -27.37
CA LYS A 66 0.37 -16.87 -28.44
C LYS A 66 1.78 -16.35 -28.23
N GLU A 67 1.95 -15.07 -27.91
CA GLU A 67 3.28 -14.49 -27.63
C GLU A 67 3.94 -15.11 -26.38
N VAL A 68 3.17 -15.40 -25.34
CA VAL A 68 3.71 -16.05 -24.14
C VAL A 68 4.06 -17.52 -24.41
N ASP A 69 3.36 -18.18 -25.33
CA ASP A 69 3.65 -19.55 -25.75
C ASP A 69 4.90 -19.63 -26.64
N THR A 70 5.13 -18.65 -27.52
CA THR A 70 6.34 -18.59 -28.37
C THR A 70 7.62 -18.44 -27.55
N ILE A 71 7.54 -17.77 -26.38
CA ILE A 71 8.66 -17.68 -25.44
C ILE A 71 8.67 -18.84 -24.42
N HIS A 72 7.85 -19.88 -24.59
CA HIS A 72 7.72 -21.04 -23.71
C HIS A 72 7.42 -20.70 -22.23
N LEU A 73 6.84 -19.52 -21.95
CA LEU A 73 6.53 -19.11 -20.58
C LEU A 73 5.11 -19.45 -20.15
N LYS A 74 4.23 -19.92 -21.04
CA LYS A 74 2.79 -20.06 -20.80
C LYS A 74 2.47 -20.77 -19.48
N THR A 75 3.02 -21.95 -19.27
CA THR A 75 2.79 -22.74 -18.04
C THR A 75 3.33 -22.02 -16.79
N ALA A 76 4.53 -21.44 -16.87
CA ALA A 76 5.13 -20.72 -15.75
C ALA A 76 4.34 -19.45 -15.39
N THR A 77 3.91 -18.69 -16.40
CA THR A 77 3.06 -17.50 -16.28
C THR A 77 1.74 -17.84 -15.57
N ILE A 78 1.05 -18.91 -15.98
CA ILE A 78 -0.19 -19.36 -15.33
C ILE A 78 0.06 -19.68 -13.85
N VAL A 79 1.12 -20.44 -13.53
CA VAL A 79 1.46 -20.80 -12.15
C VAL A 79 1.79 -19.55 -11.31
N ILE A 80 2.56 -18.61 -11.85
CA ILE A 80 2.89 -17.34 -11.18
C ILE A 80 1.63 -16.53 -10.89
N TYR A 81 0.69 -16.43 -11.83
CA TYR A 81 -0.58 -15.73 -11.62
C TYR A 81 -1.43 -16.41 -10.54
N ILE A 82 -1.57 -17.74 -10.57
CA ILE A 82 -2.31 -18.49 -9.55
C ILE A 82 -1.72 -18.25 -8.16
N ILE A 83 -0.40 -18.37 -8.00
CA ILE A 83 0.29 -18.12 -6.73
C ILE A 83 0.08 -16.67 -6.28
N SER A 84 0.21 -15.71 -7.19
CA SER A 84 0.03 -14.29 -6.90
C SER A 84 -1.39 -13.97 -6.42
N TYR A 85 -2.41 -14.56 -7.05
CA TYR A 85 -3.80 -14.40 -6.61
C TYR A 85 -4.06 -15.07 -5.25
N ILE A 86 -3.50 -16.25 -4.98
CA ILE A 86 -3.60 -16.90 -3.67
C ILE A 86 -2.99 -16.01 -2.58
N ILE A 87 -1.78 -15.49 -2.80
CA ILE A 87 -1.09 -14.63 -1.83
C ILE A 87 -1.87 -13.33 -1.62
N THR A 88 -2.34 -12.70 -2.69
CA THR A 88 -3.16 -11.48 -2.61
C THR A 88 -4.46 -11.73 -1.85
N GLY A 89 -5.13 -12.86 -2.12
CA GLY A 89 -6.31 -13.30 -1.36
C GLY A 89 -6.03 -13.49 0.13
N ALA A 90 -4.89 -14.09 0.48
CA ALA A 90 -4.47 -14.23 1.88
C ALA A 90 -4.27 -12.85 2.56
N PHE A 91 -3.65 -11.89 1.86
CA PHE A 91 -3.52 -10.51 2.35
C PHE A 91 -4.87 -9.84 2.58
N ILE A 92 -5.84 -10.03 1.68
CA ILE A 92 -7.20 -9.49 1.83
C ILE A 92 -7.86 -10.05 3.10
N VAL A 93 -7.76 -11.36 3.35
CA VAL A 93 -8.30 -11.97 4.57
C VAL A 93 -7.63 -11.40 5.83
N ILE A 94 -6.32 -11.19 5.79
CA ILE A 94 -5.58 -10.56 6.89
C ILE A 94 -6.07 -9.12 7.09
N PHE A 95 -6.19 -8.32 6.03
CA PHE A 95 -6.69 -6.95 6.11
C PHE A 95 -8.12 -6.90 6.66
N TYR A 96 -9.00 -7.78 6.20
CA TYR A 96 -10.36 -7.89 6.70
C TYR A 96 -10.41 -8.22 8.20
N LYS A 97 -9.64 -9.23 8.64
CA LYS A 97 -9.54 -9.58 10.07
C LYS A 97 -9.01 -8.41 10.90
N ARG A 98 -8.07 -7.62 10.37
CA ARG A 98 -7.53 -6.43 11.07
C ARG A 98 -8.53 -5.28 11.10
N TYR A 99 -9.24 -5.03 10.00
CA TYR A 99 -10.32 -4.06 9.93
C TYR A 99 -11.41 -4.38 10.95
N ARG A 100 -11.91 -5.62 10.99
CA ARG A 100 -12.94 -6.04 11.94
C ARG A 100 -12.49 -5.91 13.41
N LYS A 101 -11.23 -6.26 13.71
CA LYS A 101 -10.64 -6.07 15.05
C LYS A 101 -10.46 -4.62 15.45
N ILE A 102 -10.32 -3.70 14.51
CA ILE A 102 -10.25 -2.26 14.76
C ILE A 102 -11.65 -1.68 14.94
N SER A 103 -12.64 -2.20 14.22
CA SER A 103 -14.05 -1.80 14.35
C SER A 103 -14.71 -2.29 15.64
N ALA A 104 -14.20 -3.35 16.26
CA ALA A 104 -14.79 -4.01 17.43
C ALA A 104 -13.93 -3.89 18.71
N ALA A 105 -12.92 -3.03 18.75
CA ALA A 105 -12.10 -2.85 19.94
C ALA A 105 -12.71 -1.81 20.88
N ASP A 106 -13.15 -2.26 22.07
CA ASP A 106 -13.77 -1.41 23.10
C ASP A 106 -12.77 -0.56 23.89
N SER A 107 -11.47 -0.90 23.85
CA SER A 107 -10.41 -0.13 24.53
C SER A 107 -9.44 0.55 23.55
N SER A 108 -9.17 1.83 23.82
CA SER A 108 -8.26 2.74 23.12
C SER A 108 -6.90 2.13 22.78
N PHE A 109 -6.34 1.42 23.74
CA PHE A 109 -5.01 0.84 23.67
C PHE A 109 -4.93 -0.34 22.69
N HIS A 110 -5.96 -1.18 22.65
CA HIS A 110 -6.02 -2.30 21.71
C HIS A 110 -6.20 -1.84 20.27
N LEU A 111 -6.98 -0.79 20.07
CA LEU A 111 -7.19 -0.17 18.77
C LEU A 111 -5.87 0.42 18.23
N MET A 112 -5.11 1.09 19.09
CA MET A 112 -3.77 1.63 18.78
C MET A 112 -2.78 0.53 18.35
N LYS A 113 -2.72 -0.57 19.10
CA LYS A 113 -1.85 -1.72 18.80
C LYS A 113 -2.23 -2.38 17.47
N ASN A 114 -3.52 -2.43 17.16
CA ASN A 114 -4.02 -2.98 15.91
C ASN A 114 -3.69 -2.08 14.71
N ILE A 115 -3.79 -0.76 14.85
CA ILE A 115 -3.41 0.22 13.81
C ILE A 115 -1.92 0.08 13.42
N LEU A 116 -1.01 0.00 14.39
CA LEU A 116 0.42 -0.18 14.15
C LEU A 116 0.74 -1.51 13.46
N LYS A 117 0.01 -2.58 13.81
CA LYS A 117 0.13 -3.88 13.14
C LYS A 117 -0.37 -3.82 11.70
N THR A 118 -1.50 -3.17 11.46
CA THR A 118 -2.05 -2.97 10.10
C THR A 118 -1.03 -2.25 9.22
N ARG A 119 -0.40 -1.17 9.69
CA ARG A 119 0.67 -0.47 8.96
C ARG A 119 1.81 -1.40 8.51
N ARG A 120 2.24 -2.34 9.36
CA ARG A 120 3.27 -3.32 9.01
C ARG A 120 2.78 -4.27 7.92
N VAL A 121 1.56 -4.79 8.04
CA VAL A 121 0.96 -5.66 7.02
C VAL A 121 0.90 -4.96 5.66
N VAL A 122 0.47 -3.69 5.64
CA VAL A 122 0.42 -2.87 4.40
C VAL A 122 1.81 -2.71 3.78
N LYS A 123 2.83 -2.42 4.59
CA LYS A 123 4.21 -2.35 4.09
C LYS A 123 4.67 -3.66 3.48
N TYR A 124 4.40 -4.80 4.15
CA TYR A 124 4.78 -6.11 3.62
C TYR A 124 4.07 -6.44 2.32
N TYR A 125 2.78 -6.10 2.22
CA TYR A 125 2.00 -6.27 0.99
C TYR A 125 2.59 -5.48 -0.18
N ILE A 126 2.91 -4.19 0.03
CA ILE A 126 3.52 -3.34 -1.01
C ILE A 126 4.89 -3.88 -1.45
N ILE A 127 5.72 -4.29 -0.48
CA ILE A 127 7.03 -4.89 -0.77
C ILE A 127 6.86 -6.17 -1.58
N TYR A 128 5.90 -7.02 -1.20
CA TYR A 128 5.59 -8.24 -1.94
C TYR A 128 5.21 -7.94 -3.39
N ILE A 129 4.28 -7.01 -3.63
CA ILE A 129 3.85 -6.64 -5.00
C ILE A 129 5.03 -6.11 -5.84
N LEU A 130 5.84 -5.21 -5.27
CA LEU A 130 7.01 -4.65 -5.96
C LEU A 130 8.06 -5.72 -6.26
N ALA A 131 8.30 -6.63 -5.33
CA ALA A 131 9.26 -7.72 -5.53
C ALA A 131 8.75 -8.73 -6.56
N SER A 132 7.49 -9.15 -6.45
CA SER A 132 6.89 -10.11 -7.39
C SER A 132 6.78 -9.55 -8.79
N SER A 133 6.44 -8.26 -8.94
CA SER A 133 6.40 -7.60 -10.26
C SER A 133 7.78 -7.48 -10.87
N GLY A 134 8.79 -7.11 -10.08
CA GLY A 134 10.19 -7.03 -10.52
C GLY A 134 10.73 -8.38 -11.00
N ILE A 135 10.50 -9.45 -10.24
CA ILE A 135 10.91 -10.82 -10.61
C ILE A 135 10.20 -11.26 -11.89
N THR A 136 8.90 -11.01 -12.00
CA THR A 136 8.11 -11.39 -13.18
C THR A 136 8.59 -10.63 -14.42
N MET A 137 8.80 -9.31 -14.32
CA MET A 137 9.35 -8.50 -15.41
C MET A 137 10.73 -9.01 -15.85
N MET A 138 11.60 -9.36 -14.91
CA MET A 138 12.94 -9.87 -15.23
C MET A 138 12.88 -11.22 -15.92
N LEU A 139 11.99 -12.13 -15.48
CA LEU A 139 11.77 -13.41 -16.15
C LEU A 139 11.27 -13.22 -17.58
N PHE A 140 10.23 -12.40 -17.78
CA PHE A 140 9.72 -12.09 -19.11
C PHE A 140 10.81 -11.47 -20.00
N TYR A 141 11.56 -10.51 -19.49
CA TYR A 141 12.65 -9.87 -20.23
C TYR A 141 13.69 -10.89 -20.72
N ILE A 142 14.19 -11.76 -19.85
CA ILE A 142 15.20 -12.77 -20.22
C ILE A 142 14.67 -13.75 -21.28
N TYR A 143 13.44 -14.23 -21.10
CA TYR A 143 12.86 -15.19 -22.03
C TYR A 143 12.49 -14.56 -23.38
N THR A 144 11.98 -13.33 -23.39
CA THR A 144 11.74 -12.59 -24.64
C THR A 144 13.05 -12.39 -25.41
N LEU A 145 14.14 -12.01 -24.74
CA LEU A 145 15.44 -11.87 -25.39
C LEU A 145 15.97 -13.19 -25.98
N LYS A 146 15.77 -14.30 -25.25
CA LYS A 146 16.31 -15.61 -25.64
C LYS A 146 15.52 -16.28 -26.76
N TYR A 147 14.19 -16.18 -26.74
CA TYR A 147 13.31 -16.96 -27.62
C TYR A 147 12.71 -16.13 -28.76
N THR A 148 12.93 -14.81 -28.81
CA THR A 148 12.52 -13.99 -29.95
C THR A 148 13.66 -13.90 -30.97
N PRO A 149 13.58 -14.59 -32.12
CA PRO A 149 14.71 -14.69 -33.06
C PRO A 149 15.15 -13.35 -33.63
N ALA A 150 14.19 -12.44 -33.87
CA ALA A 150 14.49 -11.08 -34.33
C ALA A 150 15.33 -10.27 -33.33
N ILE A 151 15.24 -10.57 -32.03
CA ILE A 151 15.99 -9.87 -31.00
C ILE A 151 17.31 -10.59 -30.72
N SER A 152 17.30 -11.92 -30.65
CA SER A 152 18.49 -12.71 -30.38
C SER A 152 19.55 -12.57 -31.46
N GLN A 153 19.16 -12.52 -32.75
CA GLN A 153 20.11 -12.34 -33.87
C GLN A 153 20.76 -10.95 -33.89
N ASN A 154 20.00 -9.90 -33.54
CA ASN A 154 20.54 -8.54 -33.48
C ASN A 154 21.48 -8.29 -32.29
N LEU A 155 21.49 -9.21 -31.32
CA LEU A 155 22.25 -9.09 -30.08
C LEU A 155 23.37 -10.14 -29.98
N GLU A 156 23.62 -10.93 -31.03
CA GLU A 156 24.64 -12.01 -31.05
C GLU A 156 26.05 -11.51 -30.67
N ASP A 157 26.43 -10.32 -31.13
CA ASP A 157 27.74 -9.71 -30.85
C ASP A 157 27.82 -9.00 -29.48
N THR A 158 26.69 -8.84 -28.79
CA THR A 158 26.64 -8.13 -27.51
C THR A 158 26.75 -9.11 -26.34
N SER A 159 27.61 -8.80 -25.37
CA SER A 159 27.74 -9.62 -24.16
C SER A 159 26.41 -9.75 -23.39
N TRP A 160 26.04 -10.97 -23.02
CA TRP A 160 24.85 -11.22 -22.20
C TRP A 160 24.83 -10.40 -20.90
N PHE A 161 25.99 -10.11 -20.33
CA PHE A 161 26.11 -9.31 -19.10
C PHE A 161 25.68 -7.85 -19.31
N THR A 162 25.98 -7.25 -20.46
CA THR A 162 25.57 -5.85 -20.74
C THR A 162 24.08 -5.76 -21.01
N ILE A 163 23.50 -6.73 -21.72
CA ILE A 163 22.05 -6.80 -22.00
C ILE A 163 21.26 -6.96 -20.69
N ILE A 164 21.64 -7.93 -19.85
CA ILE A 164 20.99 -8.14 -18.54
C ILE A 164 21.18 -6.90 -17.65
N GLY A 165 22.35 -6.27 -17.68
CA GLY A 165 22.64 -5.05 -16.93
C GLY A 165 21.71 -3.89 -17.32
N ILE A 166 21.50 -3.65 -18.60
CA ILE A 166 20.59 -2.61 -19.11
C ILE A 166 19.14 -2.92 -18.69
N GLY A 167 18.69 -4.15 -18.88
CA GLY A 167 17.36 -4.58 -18.45
C GLY A 167 17.13 -4.38 -16.95
N LEU A 168 18.13 -4.73 -16.13
CA LEU A 168 18.06 -4.56 -14.68
C LEU A 168 17.97 -3.08 -14.28
N ILE A 169 18.71 -2.18 -14.94
CA ILE A 169 18.61 -0.74 -14.72
C ILE A 169 17.22 -0.22 -15.11
N CYS A 170 16.69 -0.60 -16.28
CA CYS A 170 15.36 -0.20 -16.72
C CYS A 170 14.27 -0.67 -15.74
N ILE A 171 14.34 -1.93 -15.29
CA ILE A 171 13.40 -2.49 -14.30
C ILE A 171 13.54 -1.75 -12.96
N LEU A 172 14.77 -1.46 -12.50
CA LEU A 172 14.98 -0.70 -11.27
C LEU A 172 14.37 0.70 -11.35
N VAL A 173 14.51 1.40 -12.47
CA VAL A 173 13.90 2.73 -12.68
C VAL A 173 12.38 2.63 -12.63
N LEU A 174 11.78 1.63 -13.30
CA LEU A 174 10.33 1.39 -13.25
C LEU A 174 9.84 1.04 -11.84
N LEU A 175 10.57 0.18 -11.12
CA LEU A 175 10.23 -0.19 -9.74
C LEU A 175 10.36 0.99 -8.78
N LEU A 176 11.36 1.86 -8.96
CA LEU A 176 11.50 3.09 -8.18
C LEU A 176 10.36 4.06 -8.48
N PHE A 177 9.95 4.18 -9.74
CA PHE A 177 8.80 4.99 -10.12
C PHE A 177 7.51 4.47 -9.49
N LEU A 178 7.22 3.17 -9.62
CA LEU A 178 6.08 2.51 -8.98
C LEU A 178 6.13 2.68 -7.47
N TRP A 179 7.29 2.41 -6.84
CA TRP A 179 7.47 2.63 -5.42
C TRP A 179 7.21 4.08 -5.01
N GLY A 180 7.60 5.05 -5.83
CA GLY A 180 7.28 6.47 -5.64
C GLY A 180 5.78 6.71 -5.58
N VAL A 181 5.02 6.20 -6.55
CA VAL A 181 3.55 6.30 -6.60
C VAL A 181 2.91 5.64 -5.37
N TYR A 182 3.32 4.42 -5.04
CA TYR A 182 2.84 3.68 -3.88
C TYR A 182 3.21 4.39 -2.56
N SER A 183 4.43 4.90 -2.45
CA SER A 183 4.92 5.66 -1.29
C SER A 183 4.16 6.96 -1.12
N LEU A 184 3.72 7.60 -2.21
CA LEU A 184 2.92 8.82 -2.14
C LEU A 184 1.50 8.51 -1.68
N LEU A 185 0.81 7.57 -2.33
CA LEU A 185 -0.55 7.13 -1.98
C LEU A 185 -0.63 6.62 -0.53
N TYR A 186 0.18 5.61 -0.20
CA TYR A 186 0.16 5.00 1.12
C TYR A 186 0.90 5.83 2.17
N GLY A 187 1.94 6.59 1.79
CA GLY A 187 2.69 7.44 2.71
C GLY A 187 1.84 8.59 3.26
N ILE A 188 0.94 9.17 2.47
CA ILE A 188 -0.02 10.17 2.97
C ILE A 188 -0.96 9.53 3.99
N LEU A 189 -1.53 8.36 3.68
CA LEU A 189 -2.43 7.62 4.58
C LEU A 189 -1.71 7.22 5.89
N LEU A 190 -0.47 6.74 5.77
CA LEU A 190 0.37 6.32 6.89
C LEU A 190 0.87 7.51 7.72
N LYS A 191 1.19 8.66 7.11
CA LYS A 191 1.53 9.90 7.83
C LYS A 191 0.34 10.41 8.62
N LYS A 192 -0.85 10.43 8.03
CA LYS A 192 -2.09 10.79 8.74
C LYS A 192 -2.34 9.88 9.94
N LEU A 193 -2.14 8.57 9.76
CA LEU A 193 -2.23 7.58 10.83
C LEU A 193 -1.22 7.84 11.97
N LEU A 194 0.02 8.18 11.64
CA LEU A 194 1.10 8.46 12.60
C LEU A 194 0.88 9.78 13.35
N ARG A 195 0.37 10.80 12.66
CA ARG A 195 0.02 12.08 13.28
C ARG A 195 -1.12 11.89 14.29
N ASN A 196 -2.19 11.19 13.91
CA ASN A 196 -3.27 10.84 14.84
C ASN A 196 -2.74 10.02 16.04
N TYR A 197 -1.77 9.12 15.83
CA TYR A 197 -1.11 8.38 16.90
C TYR A 197 -0.35 9.30 17.87
N LYS A 198 0.43 10.25 17.35
CA LYS A 198 1.23 11.16 18.16
C LYS A 198 0.32 12.10 18.98
N GLU A 199 -0.76 12.58 18.38
CA GLU A 199 -1.79 13.37 19.05
C GLU A 199 -2.47 12.57 20.18
N LEU A 200 -2.83 11.30 19.95
CA LEU A 200 -3.41 10.43 20.99
C LEU A 200 -2.44 10.08 22.13
N LYS A 201 -1.15 9.90 21.83
CA LYS A 201 -0.13 9.62 22.85
C LYS A 201 0.05 10.82 23.78
N ASN A 202 -0.01 12.04 23.24
CA ASN A 202 0.13 13.26 24.01
C ASN A 202 -1.09 13.61 24.88
N LEU A 203 -2.24 12.95 24.66
CA LEU A 203 -3.48 13.17 25.45
C LEU A 203 -3.65 12.20 26.63
N ASN A 204 -2.89 11.09 26.65
CA ASN A 204 -2.93 10.10 27.73
C ASN A 204 -1.71 10.24 28.68
N PHE A 205 -0.98 11.36 28.60
CA PHE A 205 0.09 11.77 29.50
C PHE A 205 -0.17 13.20 29.96
#